data_AF-B0KHD5-F1
#
_entry.id   AF-B0KHD5-F1
#
_cell.length_a   1.000
_cell.length_b   1.000
_cell.length_c   1.000
_cell.angle_alpha   90.00
_cell.angle_beta   90.00
_cell.angle_gamma   90.00
#
_symmetry.space_group_name_H-M   'P 1'
#
loop_
_entity.id
_entity.type
_entity.pdbx_description
1 polymer ?
#
loop_
_entity_poly.entity_id
_entity_poly.type
_entity_poly.pdbx_seq_one_letter_code
_entity_poly.pdbx_strand_id
1 'polypeptide(L)'
;MTQTYGHKWTSSFGEVPKADHAWAKILGGLNGKQIANGLHRMIELGQADPEVAKWPPSAPDFRAMCLHVVGFPPIQQAWTEALMGKYSHEAVEVAAKATGTFDLRSAKHSDKALRQRFERNYAIVQRRAQNAQPLDGKITQGIEHDSGMKAQLARSHQEARDLVTAQNIPTDGQAARKLLLAKLGIRRPA
;
A
#
# COMPACT_ATOMS: atom_id res chain seq x y z
N MET A 1 23.37 27.98 -2.00
CA MET A 1 23.77 27.49 -0.67
C MET A 1 25.04 28.18 -0.15
N THR A 2 26.14 28.26 -0.92
CA THR A 2 27.34 29.02 -0.49
C THR A 2 27.07 30.51 -0.23
N GLN A 3 26.24 31.16 -1.05
CA GLN A 3 25.81 32.54 -0.80
C GLN A 3 24.96 32.70 0.47
N THR A 4 24.30 31.62 0.94
CA THR A 4 23.38 31.62 2.08
C THR A 4 24.09 31.24 3.38
N TYR A 5 24.98 30.25 3.34
CA TYR A 5 25.65 29.66 4.52
C TYR A 5 27.17 29.94 4.56
N GLY A 6 27.71 30.61 3.54
CA GLY A 6 29.11 31.01 3.44
C GLY A 6 30.10 29.84 3.41
N HIS A 7 31.34 30.13 3.81
CA HIS A 7 32.46 29.19 3.89
C HIS A 7 32.17 27.89 4.68
N LYS A 8 31.28 27.91 5.68
CA LYS A 8 30.91 26.72 6.45
C LYS A 8 30.28 25.65 5.55
N TRP A 9 29.47 26.08 4.57
CA TRP A 9 28.86 25.16 3.60
C TRP A 9 29.91 24.48 2.73
N THR A 10 30.81 25.27 2.13
CA THR A 10 31.88 24.74 1.27
C THR A 10 32.80 23.79 2.05
N SER A 11 33.07 24.07 3.32
CA SER A 11 33.86 23.19 4.19
C SER A 11 33.17 21.85 4.47
N SER A 12 31.86 21.84 4.71
CA SER A 12 31.10 20.62 5.03
C SER A 12 30.69 19.79 3.80
N PHE A 13 30.39 20.43 2.66
CA PHE A 13 29.78 19.76 1.50
C PHE A 13 30.56 19.93 0.19
N GLY A 14 31.56 20.82 0.17
CA GLY A 14 32.29 21.18 -1.04
C GLY A 14 31.58 22.21 -1.91
N GLU A 15 32.28 22.67 -2.94
CA GLU A 15 31.78 23.64 -3.94
C GLU A 15 31.23 22.98 -5.19
N VAL A 16 31.78 21.82 -5.56
CA VAL A 16 31.40 21.09 -6.77
C VAL A 16 30.58 19.86 -6.38
N PRO A 17 29.43 19.60 -7.02
CA PRO A 17 28.65 18.39 -6.80
C PRO A 17 29.49 17.16 -7.12
N LYS A 18 29.74 16.30 -6.12
CA LYS A 18 30.42 15.02 -6.32
C LYS A 18 29.40 13.88 -6.32
N ALA A 19 29.46 13.01 -7.32
CA ALA A 19 28.53 11.90 -7.49
C ALA A 19 28.66 10.82 -6.39
N ASP A 20 29.83 10.73 -5.76
CA ASP A 20 30.12 9.81 -4.66
C ASP A 20 29.69 10.33 -3.28
N HIS A 21 29.27 11.59 -3.19
CA HIS A 21 28.91 12.25 -1.95
C HIS A 21 27.63 11.67 -1.32
N ALA A 22 27.54 11.68 0.01
CA ALA A 22 26.40 11.12 0.75
C ALA A 22 25.05 11.70 0.30
N TRP A 23 24.99 13.00 0.01
CA TRP A 23 23.79 13.67 -0.51
C TRP A 23 23.40 13.18 -1.91
N ALA A 24 24.34 12.89 -2.79
CA ALA A 24 24.03 12.37 -4.13
C ALA A 24 23.38 10.99 -4.06
N LYS A 25 23.88 10.12 -3.16
CA LYS A 25 23.26 8.81 -2.88
C LYS A 25 21.88 8.94 -2.27
N ILE A 26 21.73 9.82 -1.27
CA ILE A 26 20.48 10.00 -0.52
C ILE A 26 19.41 10.73 -1.33
N LEU A 27 19.75 11.62 -2.25
CA LEU A 27 18.77 12.29 -3.11
C LEU A 27 18.59 11.60 -4.46
N GLY A 28 19.31 10.49 -4.69
CA GLY A 28 19.17 9.66 -5.86
C GLY A 28 17.72 9.21 -6.10
N GLY A 29 17.28 9.34 -7.36
CA GLY A 29 15.94 8.98 -7.81
C GLY A 29 14.86 10.06 -7.60
N LEU A 30 15.21 11.20 -7.02
CA LEU A 30 14.29 12.35 -6.95
C LEU A 30 14.30 13.13 -8.27
N ASN A 31 13.12 13.63 -8.66
CA ASN A 31 12.98 14.55 -9.79
C ASN A 31 13.12 16.02 -9.33
N GLY A 32 13.31 16.94 -10.28
CA GLY A 32 13.48 18.36 -9.98
C GLY A 32 12.31 19.01 -9.23
N LYS A 33 11.07 18.52 -9.43
CA LYS A 33 9.90 19.03 -8.71
C LYS A 33 9.91 18.61 -7.25
N GLN A 34 10.31 17.38 -6.94
CA GLN A 34 10.44 16.90 -5.57
C GLN A 34 11.53 17.68 -4.81
N ILE A 35 12.65 17.98 -5.48
CA ILE A 35 13.70 18.82 -4.89
C ILE A 35 13.16 20.23 -4.62
N ALA A 36 12.40 20.82 -5.57
CA ALA A 36 11.78 22.13 -5.38
C ALA A 36 10.80 22.14 -4.19
N ASN A 37 9.99 21.09 -4.01
CA ASN A 37 9.11 20.95 -2.84
C ASN A 37 9.89 20.95 -1.53
N GLY A 38 11.01 20.19 -1.46
CA GLY A 38 11.87 20.17 -0.29
C GLY A 38 12.47 21.54 0.04
N LEU A 39 12.88 22.29 -1.00
CA LEU A 39 13.38 23.66 -0.84
C LEU A 39 12.30 24.63 -0.35
N HIS A 40 11.10 24.59 -0.92
CA HIS A 40 9.98 25.41 -0.44
C HIS A 40 9.65 25.10 1.02
N ARG A 41 9.61 23.81 1.40
CA ARG A 41 9.36 23.41 2.78
C ARG A 41 10.45 23.89 3.73
N MET A 42 11.71 23.87 3.31
CA MET A 42 12.82 24.39 4.10
C MET A 42 12.70 25.91 4.32
N ILE A 43 12.22 26.66 3.31
CA ILE A 43 11.95 28.10 3.44
C ILE A 43 10.79 28.35 4.41
N GLU A 44 9.67 27.62 4.29
CA GLU A 44 8.53 27.75 5.20
C GLU A 44 8.93 27.48 6.67
N LEU A 45 9.69 26.41 6.90
CA LEU A 45 10.17 26.08 8.24
C LEU A 45 11.13 27.16 8.76
N GLY A 46 12.01 27.69 7.91
CA GLY A 46 12.91 28.78 8.30
C GLY A 46 12.19 30.11 8.58
N GLN A 47 11.03 30.34 7.97
CA GLN A 47 10.16 31.48 8.29
C GLN A 47 9.43 31.28 9.62
N ALA A 48 9.02 30.04 9.93
CA ALA A 48 8.32 29.71 11.17
C ALA A 48 9.26 29.66 12.38
N ASP A 49 10.48 29.14 12.20
CA ASP A 49 11.51 29.02 13.24
C ASP A 49 12.89 29.44 12.68
N PRO A 50 13.37 30.66 13.04
CA PRO A 50 14.66 31.17 12.58
C PRO A 50 15.86 30.32 13.00
N GLU A 51 15.79 29.57 14.09
CA GLU A 51 16.89 28.70 14.53
C GLU A 51 17.04 27.48 13.60
N VAL A 52 15.92 27.00 13.02
CA VAL A 52 15.91 25.91 12.02
C VAL A 52 16.49 26.40 10.68
N ALA A 53 16.39 27.69 10.36
CA ALA A 53 16.95 28.26 9.13
C ALA A 53 18.50 28.36 9.13
N LYS A 54 19.10 28.35 10.33
CA LYS A 54 20.52 28.65 10.56
C LYS A 54 21.48 27.63 9.95
N TRP A 55 21.04 26.38 9.80
CA TRP A 55 21.83 25.32 9.19
C TRP A 55 20.93 24.38 8.37
N PRO A 56 21.38 23.90 7.21
CA PRO A 56 20.63 22.92 6.44
C PRO A 56 20.30 21.66 7.26
N PRO A 57 19.12 21.05 7.03
CA PRO A 57 18.74 19.78 7.63
C PRO A 57 19.67 18.64 7.18
N SER A 58 19.59 17.49 7.85
CA SER A 58 20.30 16.29 7.40
C SER A 58 19.79 15.83 6.02
N ALA A 59 20.61 15.12 5.24
CA ALA A 59 20.20 14.63 3.93
C ALA A 59 18.95 13.72 3.97
N PRO A 60 18.78 12.80 4.94
CA PRO A 60 17.54 12.04 5.09
C PRO A 60 16.32 12.91 5.40
N ASP A 61 16.46 13.90 6.29
CA ASP A 61 15.36 14.82 6.64
C ASP A 61 14.96 15.68 5.43
N PHE A 62 15.95 16.15 4.67
CA PHE A 62 15.71 16.86 3.42
C PHE A 62 15.00 15.99 2.39
N ARG A 63 15.40 14.71 2.25
CA ARG A 63 14.69 13.76 1.38
C ARG A 63 13.23 13.59 1.81
N ALA A 64 12.95 13.51 3.11
CA ALA A 64 11.59 13.43 3.62
C ALA A 64 10.77 14.68 3.26
N MET A 65 11.37 15.87 3.35
CA MET A 65 10.75 17.12 2.89
C MET A 65 10.50 17.16 1.39
N CYS A 66 11.42 16.65 0.57
CA CYS A 66 11.23 16.56 -0.89
C CYS A 66 10.05 15.68 -1.29
N LEU A 67 9.75 14.65 -0.50
CA LEU A 67 8.62 13.75 -0.71
C LEU A 67 7.33 14.26 -0.06
N HIS A 68 7.38 15.33 0.72
CA HIS A 68 6.17 15.91 1.29
C HIS A 68 5.37 16.64 0.20
N VAL A 69 4.08 16.36 0.12
CA VAL A 69 3.14 17.10 -0.73
C VAL A 69 2.27 17.93 0.18
N VAL A 70 2.34 19.24 0.03
CA VAL A 70 1.55 20.20 0.82
C VAL A 70 0.06 19.89 0.65
N GLY A 71 -0.69 19.89 1.78
CA GLY A 71 -2.13 19.68 1.80
C GLY A 71 -2.59 18.23 2.01
N PHE A 72 -1.70 17.24 1.95
CA PHE A 72 -2.09 15.86 2.18
C PHE A 72 -2.24 15.54 3.68
N PRO A 73 -3.41 15.06 4.13
CA PRO A 73 -3.57 14.65 5.52
C PRO A 73 -2.68 13.44 5.87
N PRO A 74 -2.24 13.30 7.13
CA PRO A 74 -1.57 12.10 7.60
C PRO A 74 -2.42 10.85 7.36
N ILE A 75 -1.79 9.70 7.15
CA ILE A 75 -2.51 8.47 6.79
C ILE A 75 -3.62 8.08 7.78
N GLN A 76 -3.36 8.29 9.07
CA GLN A 76 -4.32 7.99 10.13
C GLN A 76 -5.55 8.89 10.04
N GLN A 77 -5.36 10.17 9.73
CA GLN A 77 -6.45 11.13 9.52
C GLN A 77 -7.20 10.80 8.22
N ALA A 78 -6.48 10.54 7.14
CA ALA A 78 -7.05 10.15 5.85
C ALA A 78 -7.92 8.87 5.96
N TRP A 79 -7.49 7.90 6.77
CA TRP A 79 -8.26 6.68 7.05
C TRP A 79 -9.57 6.98 7.77
N THR A 80 -9.53 7.80 8.82
CA THR A 80 -10.74 8.22 9.56
C THR A 80 -11.71 8.97 8.65
N GLU A 81 -11.21 9.90 7.83
CA GLU A 81 -11.99 10.63 6.82
C GLU A 81 -12.62 9.70 5.78
N ALA A 82 -11.88 8.68 5.34
CA ALA A 82 -12.36 7.67 4.41
C ALA A 82 -13.52 6.84 4.96
N LEU A 83 -13.45 6.46 6.25
CA LEU A 83 -14.54 5.75 6.94
C LEU A 83 -15.77 6.64 7.16
N MET A 84 -15.56 7.92 7.49
CA MET A 84 -16.65 8.88 7.68
C MET A 84 -17.32 9.32 6.36
N GLY A 85 -16.64 9.15 5.22
CA GLY A 85 -17.10 9.65 3.93
C GLY A 85 -17.07 11.18 3.82
N LYS A 86 -16.27 11.85 4.66
CA LYS A 86 -16.06 13.30 4.64
C LYS A 86 -14.59 13.56 4.38
N TYR A 87 -14.28 14.12 3.21
CA TYR A 87 -12.91 14.26 2.73
C TYR A 87 -12.42 15.70 2.89
N SER A 88 -11.28 15.89 3.56
CA SER A 88 -10.60 17.19 3.64
C SER A 88 -9.79 17.52 2.39
N HIS A 89 -9.39 16.49 1.64
CA HIS A 89 -8.52 16.63 0.47
C HIS A 89 -8.94 15.65 -0.64
N GLU A 90 -8.86 16.09 -1.91
CA GLU A 90 -9.25 15.31 -3.09
C GLU A 90 -8.51 13.96 -3.14
N ALA A 91 -7.26 13.93 -2.69
CA ALA A 91 -6.49 12.69 -2.62
C ALA A 91 -7.12 11.60 -1.72
N VAL A 92 -7.78 12.00 -0.63
CA VAL A 92 -8.48 11.08 0.27
C VAL A 92 -9.72 10.54 -0.43
N GLU A 93 -10.45 11.39 -1.13
CA GLU A 93 -11.62 11.01 -1.92
C GLU A 93 -11.27 10.02 -3.03
N VAL A 94 -10.23 10.31 -3.82
CA VAL A 94 -9.76 9.42 -4.89
C VAL A 94 -9.29 8.07 -4.32
N ALA A 95 -8.53 8.09 -3.22
CA ALA A 95 -8.10 6.87 -2.55
C ALA A 95 -9.30 6.06 -1.99
N ALA A 96 -10.31 6.72 -1.45
CA ALA A 96 -11.53 6.09 -0.95
C ALA A 96 -12.35 5.46 -2.08
N LYS A 97 -12.55 6.18 -3.19
CA LYS A 97 -13.21 5.66 -4.40
C LYS A 97 -12.51 4.42 -4.95
N ALA A 98 -11.17 4.45 -5.03
CA ALA A 98 -10.39 3.31 -5.50
C ALA A 98 -10.39 2.10 -4.53
N THR A 99 -10.62 2.34 -3.24
CA THR A 99 -10.71 1.29 -2.23
C THR A 99 -12.09 0.63 -2.19
N GLY A 100 -13.14 1.41 -2.47
CA GLY A 100 -14.54 0.97 -2.43
C GLY A 100 -15.31 1.72 -1.35
N THR A 101 -16.09 2.73 -1.75
CA THR A 101 -16.85 3.57 -0.80
C THR A 101 -17.91 2.80 -0.02
N PHE A 102 -18.46 1.73 -0.60
CA PHE A 102 -19.43 0.87 0.08
C PHE A 102 -18.76 0.08 1.21
N ASP A 103 -17.64 -0.57 0.90
CA ASP A 103 -16.86 -1.33 1.89
C ASP A 103 -16.44 -0.42 3.04
N LEU A 104 -15.94 0.79 2.74
CA LEU A 104 -15.52 1.78 3.73
C LEU A 104 -16.65 2.23 4.68
N ARG A 105 -17.88 2.42 4.18
CA ARG A 105 -19.03 2.81 5.03
C ARG A 105 -19.48 1.70 5.97
N SER A 106 -19.30 0.45 5.57
CA SER A 106 -19.69 -0.72 6.36
C SER A 106 -18.58 -1.20 7.31
N ALA A 107 -17.36 -0.71 7.12
CA ALA A 107 -16.18 -1.16 7.82
C ALA A 107 -16.04 -0.58 9.23
N LYS A 108 -15.38 -1.35 10.09
CA LYS A 108 -14.93 -0.88 11.40
C LYS A 108 -13.52 -0.31 11.28
N HIS A 109 -13.19 0.60 12.18
CA HIS A 109 -11.84 1.17 12.27
C HIS A 109 -10.74 0.10 12.49
N SER A 110 -11.09 -1.09 12.99
CA SER A 110 -10.19 -2.22 13.21
C SER A 110 -10.00 -3.15 12.00
N ASP A 111 -10.66 -2.90 10.86
CA ASP A 111 -10.52 -3.72 9.66
C ASP A 111 -9.15 -3.55 9.01
N LYS A 112 -8.22 -4.45 9.36
CA LYS A 112 -6.83 -4.41 8.91
C LYS A 112 -6.68 -4.60 7.40
N ALA A 113 -7.49 -5.47 6.79
CA ALA A 113 -7.37 -5.79 5.37
C ALA A 113 -7.83 -4.60 4.52
N LEU A 114 -8.96 -3.99 4.89
CA LEU A 114 -9.47 -2.81 4.20
C LEU A 114 -8.55 -1.60 4.41
N ARG A 115 -8.04 -1.43 5.64
CA ARG A 115 -7.05 -0.39 5.94
C ARG A 115 -5.79 -0.53 5.09
N GLN A 116 -5.24 -1.72 4.93
CA GLN A 116 -4.05 -1.94 4.08
C GLN A 116 -4.32 -1.59 2.60
N ARG A 117 -5.50 -1.95 2.08
CA ARG A 117 -5.92 -1.57 0.72
C ARG A 117 -6.01 -0.05 0.57
N PHE A 118 -6.62 0.63 1.54
CA PHE A 118 -6.68 2.08 1.57
C PHE A 118 -5.30 2.74 1.64
N GLU A 119 -4.44 2.29 2.57
CA GLU A 119 -3.08 2.80 2.74
C GLU A 119 -2.27 2.69 1.45
N ARG A 120 -2.37 1.55 0.76
CA ARG A 120 -1.74 1.35 -0.55
C ARG A 120 -2.27 2.35 -1.59
N ASN A 121 -3.59 2.48 -1.71
CA ASN A 121 -4.21 3.38 -2.69
C ASN A 121 -3.85 4.84 -2.40
N TYR A 122 -3.88 5.26 -1.14
CA TYR A 122 -3.49 6.60 -0.71
C TYR A 122 -2.02 6.89 -1.01
N ALA A 123 -1.11 5.94 -0.77
CA ALA A 123 0.30 6.08 -1.12
C ALA A 123 0.53 6.22 -2.64
N ILE A 124 -0.28 5.53 -3.47
CA ILE A 124 -0.23 5.67 -4.94
C ILE A 124 -0.68 7.09 -5.35
N VAL A 125 -1.76 7.60 -4.77
CA VAL A 125 -2.25 8.96 -5.05
C VAL A 125 -1.23 10.01 -4.60
N GLN A 126 -0.62 9.85 -3.43
CA GLN A 126 0.50 10.69 -2.96
C GLN A 126 1.65 10.70 -3.97
N ARG A 127 2.07 9.53 -4.46
CA ARG A 127 3.16 9.42 -5.44
C ARG A 127 2.80 10.10 -6.77
N ARG A 128 1.54 10.03 -7.20
CA ARG A 128 1.07 10.75 -8.40
C ARG A 128 1.12 12.25 -8.22
N ALA A 129 0.67 12.73 -7.07
CA ALA A 129 0.74 14.14 -6.72
C ALA A 129 2.20 14.64 -6.71
N GLN A 130 3.12 13.87 -6.11
CA GLN A 130 4.56 14.17 -6.14
C GLN A 130 5.14 14.27 -7.57
N ASN A 131 4.58 13.51 -8.51
CA ASN A 131 5.01 13.47 -9.91
C ASN A 131 4.20 14.44 -10.81
N ALA A 132 3.33 15.27 -10.24
CA ALA A 132 2.39 16.14 -10.97
C ALA A 132 1.52 15.38 -11.99
N GLN A 133 1.19 14.13 -11.68
CA GLN A 133 0.25 13.32 -12.45
C GLN A 133 -1.17 13.55 -11.92
N PRO A 134 -2.21 13.37 -12.77
CA PRO A 134 -3.60 13.45 -12.33
C PRO A 134 -3.87 12.50 -11.15
N LEU A 135 -4.54 13.01 -10.11
CA LEU A 135 -4.89 12.23 -8.94
C LEU A 135 -5.83 11.07 -9.33
N ASP A 136 -6.84 11.38 -10.15
CA ASP A 136 -7.89 10.47 -10.63
C ASP A 136 -7.45 9.50 -11.75
N GLY A 137 -6.13 9.27 -11.92
CA GLY A 137 -5.69 8.18 -12.79
C GLY A 137 -6.27 6.83 -12.32
N LYS A 138 -6.54 5.90 -13.23
CA LYS A 138 -7.00 4.55 -12.86
C LYS A 138 -5.98 3.91 -11.90
N ILE A 139 -6.32 3.71 -10.62
CA ILE A 139 -5.43 3.01 -9.68
C ILE A 139 -5.50 1.54 -10.07
N THR A 140 -4.41 1.00 -10.62
CA THR A 140 -4.31 -0.42 -10.91
C THR A 140 -4.47 -1.20 -9.61
N GLN A 141 -5.61 -1.87 -9.48
CA GLN A 141 -5.82 -2.92 -8.49
C GLN A 141 -4.65 -3.88 -8.65
N GLY A 142 -3.88 -4.08 -7.58
CA GLY A 142 -2.80 -5.06 -7.62
C GLY A 142 -3.41 -6.40 -7.98
N ILE A 143 -2.71 -7.20 -8.80
CA ILE A 143 -3.06 -8.60 -8.97
C ILE A 143 -2.99 -9.19 -7.56
N GLU A 144 -4.14 -9.36 -6.91
CA GLU A 144 -4.19 -10.12 -5.69
C GLU A 144 -3.66 -11.50 -6.08
N HIS A 145 -2.55 -11.91 -5.45
CA HIS A 145 -2.01 -13.24 -5.61
C HIS A 145 -2.98 -14.20 -4.92
N ASP A 146 -4.14 -14.43 -5.54
CA ASP A 146 -4.94 -15.62 -5.28
C ASP A 146 -4.04 -16.76 -5.69
N SER A 147 -3.49 -17.48 -4.71
CA SER A 147 -2.49 -18.54 -4.89
C SER A 147 -3.03 -19.75 -5.65
N GLY A 148 -4.15 -19.58 -6.37
CA GLY A 148 -4.92 -20.63 -7.01
C GLY A 148 -5.50 -21.60 -6.00
N MET A 149 -5.24 -21.47 -4.69
CA MET A 149 -5.53 -22.51 -3.71
C MET A 149 -7.04 -22.77 -3.63
N LYS A 150 -7.87 -21.72 -3.69
CA LYS A 150 -9.33 -21.88 -3.74
C LYS A 150 -9.78 -22.61 -5.00
N ALA A 151 -9.21 -22.28 -6.16
CA ALA A 151 -9.51 -22.94 -7.42
C ALA A 151 -9.00 -24.39 -7.47
N GLN A 152 -7.84 -24.66 -6.87
CA GLN A 152 -7.23 -25.99 -6.77
C GLN A 152 -8.02 -26.89 -5.81
N LEU A 153 -8.46 -26.36 -4.67
CA LEU A 153 -9.29 -27.09 -3.71
C LEU A 153 -10.66 -27.42 -4.32
N ALA A 154 -11.27 -26.48 -5.04
CA ALA A 154 -12.52 -26.72 -5.76
C ALA A 154 -12.39 -27.84 -6.81
N ARG A 155 -11.32 -27.81 -7.62
CA ARG A 155 -11.02 -28.88 -8.59
C ARG A 155 -10.78 -30.22 -7.90
N SER A 156 -9.98 -30.25 -6.83
CA SER A 156 -9.73 -31.48 -6.07
C SER A 156 -11.01 -32.10 -5.52
N HIS A 157 -11.92 -31.29 -4.97
CA HIS A 157 -13.21 -31.79 -4.49
C HIS A 157 -14.10 -32.32 -5.61
N GLN A 158 -14.03 -31.71 -6.79
CA GLN A 158 -14.80 -32.15 -7.96
C GLN A 158 -14.26 -33.48 -8.50
N GLU A 159 -12.94 -33.60 -8.68
CA GLU A 159 -12.28 -34.86 -9.07
C GLU A 159 -12.58 -36.00 -8.09
N ALA A 160 -12.56 -35.72 -6.77
CA ALA A 160 -12.90 -36.71 -5.77
C ALA A 160 -14.36 -37.19 -5.89
N ARG A 161 -15.31 -36.30 -6.22
CA ARG A 161 -16.71 -36.67 -6.46
C ARG A 161 -16.87 -37.48 -7.73
N ASP A 162 -16.21 -37.07 -8.81
CA ASP A 162 -16.27 -37.77 -10.10
C ASP A 162 -15.71 -39.20 -9.99
N LEU A 163 -14.63 -39.39 -9.22
CA LEU A 163 -14.07 -40.71 -8.93
C LEU A 163 -15.01 -41.59 -8.08
N VAL A 164 -15.73 -41.00 -7.12
CA VAL A 164 -16.74 -41.70 -6.31
C VAL A 164 -17.91 -42.15 -7.19
N THR A 165 -18.37 -41.29 -8.11
CA THR A 165 -19.43 -41.61 -9.06
C THR A 165 -18.99 -42.69 -10.06
N ALA A 166 -17.79 -42.58 -10.64
CA ALA A 166 -17.28 -43.56 -11.61
C ALA A 166 -17.11 -44.97 -11.02
N GLN A 167 -16.78 -45.06 -9.73
CA GLN A 167 -16.64 -46.33 -9.01
C GLN A 167 -17.97 -46.91 -8.51
N ASN A 168 -19.11 -46.27 -8.84
CA ASN A 168 -20.44 -46.63 -8.33
C ASN A 168 -20.48 -46.75 -6.80
N ILE A 169 -19.70 -45.92 -6.09
CA ILE A 169 -19.70 -45.91 -4.63
C ILE A 169 -20.96 -45.17 -4.17
N PRO A 170 -21.83 -45.80 -3.36
CA PRO A 170 -23.04 -45.16 -2.87
C PRO A 170 -22.69 -43.92 -2.04
N THR A 171 -23.37 -42.81 -2.32
CA THR A 171 -23.27 -41.56 -1.54
C THR A 171 -24.09 -41.59 -0.26
N ASP A 172 -24.97 -42.58 -0.11
CA ASP A 172 -25.73 -42.84 1.12
C ASP A 172 -24.92 -43.73 2.09
N GLY A 173 -24.90 -43.33 3.37
CA GLY A 173 -24.07 -43.98 4.39
C GLY A 173 -24.50 -45.42 4.70
N GLN A 174 -25.80 -45.73 4.65
CA GLN A 174 -26.30 -47.09 4.89
C GLN A 174 -25.94 -48.00 3.71
N ALA A 175 -26.12 -47.52 2.48
CA ALA A 175 -25.74 -48.24 1.26
C ALA A 175 -24.23 -48.48 1.17
N ALA A 176 -23.40 -47.48 1.52
CA ALA A 176 -21.94 -47.62 1.55
C ALA A 176 -21.48 -48.65 2.59
N ARG A 177 -22.07 -48.64 3.79
CA ARG A 177 -21.80 -49.65 4.84
C ARG A 177 -22.16 -51.05 4.37
N LYS A 178 -23.34 -51.22 3.73
CA LYS A 178 -23.79 -52.52 3.20
C LYS A 178 -22.84 -53.07 2.13
N LEU A 179 -22.41 -52.22 1.19
CA LEU A 179 -21.44 -52.58 0.15
C LEU A 179 -20.09 -53.00 0.75
N LEU A 180 -19.59 -52.24 1.74
CA LEU A 180 -18.32 -52.54 2.40
C LEU A 180 -18.36 -53.87 3.16
N LEU A 181 -19.42 -54.11 3.93
CA LEU A 181 -19.61 -55.38 4.65
C LEU A 181 -19.70 -56.58 3.70
N ALA A 182 -20.37 -56.40 2.55
CA ALA A 182 -20.41 -57.41 1.50
C ALA A 182 -19.03 -57.70 0.89
N LYS A 183 -18.23 -56.66 0.58
CA LYS A 183 -16.86 -56.82 0.06
C LYS A 183 -15.91 -57.49 1.05
N LEU A 184 -16.08 -57.24 2.35
CA LEU A 184 -15.23 -57.80 3.41
C LEU A 184 -15.68 -59.20 3.87
N GLY A 185 -16.78 -59.74 3.35
CA GLY A 185 -17.30 -61.05 3.75
C GLY A 185 -17.85 -61.11 5.18
N ILE A 186 -18.15 -59.96 5.80
CA ILE A 186 -18.59 -59.87 7.19
C ILE A 186 -20.13 -59.84 7.24
N ARG A 187 -20.75 -60.82 7.90
CA ARG A 187 -22.19 -60.80 8.19
C ARG A 187 -22.43 -60.12 9.54
N ARG A 188 -22.97 -58.89 9.52
CA ARG A 188 -23.60 -58.25 10.70
C ARG A 188 -25.05 -57.92 10.37
N PRO A 189 -26.00 -58.11 11.31
CA PRO A 189 -27.35 -57.59 11.14
C PRO A 189 -27.30 -56.06 11.01
N ALA A 190 -28.24 -55.53 10.22
CA ALA A 190 -28.34 -54.11 9.86
C ALA A 190 -28.29 -53.20 11.11
#